data_AF-A0A256BGK4-F1
#
_entry.id   AF-A0A256BGK4-F1
#
_cell.length_a   1.000
_cell.length_b   1.000
_cell.length_c   1.000
_cell.angle_alpha   90.00
_cell.angle_beta   90.00
_cell.angle_gamma   90.00
#
_symmetry.space_group_name_H-M   'P 1'
#
loop_
_entity.id
_entity.type
_entity.pdbx_description
1 polymer ?
#
loop_
_entity_poly.entity_id
_entity_poly.type
_entity_poly.pdbx_seq_one_letter_code
_entity_poly.pdbx_strand_id
1 'polypeptide(L)' 'MLSLGERIGQELARGDIERIFVEGDKGYGILTSCGDDAVLLVLADQKAKQGILMLEIKRIVSEIKQILK' A
#
# COMPACT_ATOMS: atom_id res chain seq x y z
N MET A 1 2.18 -4.39 -9.92
CA MET A 1 1.76 -4.63 -8.52
C MET A 1 1.23 -6.05 -8.39
N LEU A 2 1.88 -6.92 -7.59
CA LEU A 2 1.59 -8.36 -7.39
C LEU A 2 0.33 -8.90 -8.11
N SER A 3 0.51 -9.82 -9.06
CA SER A 3 -0.49 -10.28 -10.05
C SER A 3 -1.91 -10.50 -9.52
N LEU A 4 -2.07 -10.94 -8.27
CA LEU A 4 -3.37 -11.14 -7.65
C LEU A 4 -4.12 -9.82 -7.35
N GLY A 5 -3.42 -8.78 -6.87
CA GLY A 5 -4.02 -7.50 -6.55
C GLY A 5 -4.53 -6.76 -7.79
N GLU A 6 -3.75 -6.78 -8.86
CA GLU A 6 -4.17 -6.27 -10.17
C GLU A 6 -5.38 -7.01 -10.71
N ARG A 7 -5.37 -8.35 -10.64
CA ARG A 7 -6.50 -9.16 -11.09
C ARG A 7 -7.79 -8.83 -10.31
N ILE A 8 -7.71 -8.69 -8.99
CA ILE A 8 -8.86 -8.28 -8.16
C ILE A 8 -9.36 -6.90 -8.58
N GLY A 9 -8.44 -5.93 -8.79
CA GLY A 9 -8.80 -4.59 -9.24
C GLY A 9 -9.52 -4.57 -10.59
N GLN A 10 -9.05 -5.38 -11.53
CA GLN A 10 -9.68 -5.56 -12.84
C GLN A 10 -11.07 -6.19 -12.72
N GLU A 11 -11.22 -7.28 -11.97
CA GLU A 11 -12.50 -7.96 -11.76
C GLU A 11 -13.53 -7.05 -11.07
N LEU A 12 -13.08 -6.17 -10.17
CA LEU A 12 -13.92 -5.18 -9.49
C LEU A 12 -14.08 -3.86 -10.29
N ALA A 13 -13.54 -3.77 -11.50
CA ALA A 13 -13.55 -2.57 -12.34
C ALA A 13 -13.10 -1.31 -11.58
N ARG A 14 -12.01 -1.40 -10.81
CA ARG A 14 -11.44 -0.28 -10.00
C ARG A 14 -10.26 0.43 -10.68
N GLY A 15 -9.88 0.02 -11.88
CA GLY A 15 -8.73 0.57 -12.58
C GLY A 15 -7.41 0.14 -11.93
N ASP A 16 -6.41 1.00 -12.01
CA ASP A 16 -5.09 0.73 -11.44
C ASP A 16 -5.16 0.74 -9.90
N ILE A 17 -4.66 -0.34 -9.30
CA ILE A 17 -4.61 -0.45 -7.85
C ILE A 17 -3.39 0.32 -7.36
N GLU A 18 -3.61 1.38 -6.58
CA GLU A 18 -2.52 2.14 -5.95
C GLU A 18 -2.11 1.54 -4.59
N ARG A 19 -3.06 0.89 -3.90
CA ARG A 19 -2.87 0.36 -2.54
C ARG A 19 -3.69 -0.89 -2.28
N ILE A 20 -3.08 -1.85 -1.59
CA ILE A 20 -3.75 -3.01 -0.99
C ILE A 20 -3.66 -2.89 0.53
N PHE A 21 -4.79 -2.99 1.22
CA PHE A 21 -4.90 -2.94 2.67
C PHE A 21 -5.48 -4.25 3.18
N VAL A 22 -4.76 -4.92 4.07
CA VAL A 22 -5.16 -6.16 4.70
C VAL A 22 -5.25 -5.91 6.20
N GLU A 23 -6.42 -6.16 6.77
CA GLU A 23 -6.65 -6.15 8.21
C GLU A 23 -6.79 -7.59 8.71
N GLY A 24 -6.06 -7.91 9.77
CA GLY A 24 -6.09 -9.20 10.41
C GLY A 24 -6.11 -9.05 11.93
N ASP A 25 -6.28 -10.18 12.62
CA ASP A 25 -6.28 -10.26 14.09
C ASP A 25 -4.99 -9.72 14.73
N LYS A 26 -3.86 -9.77 14.02
CA LYS A 26 -2.54 -9.31 14.47
C LYS A 26 -2.20 -7.87 14.04
N GLY A 27 -3.08 -7.20 13.31
CA GLY A 27 -2.87 -5.83 12.83
C GLY A 27 -3.00 -5.71 11.31
N TYR A 28 -2.15 -4.89 10.71
CA TYR A 28 -2.32 -4.38 9.35
C TYR A 28 -1.15 -4.74 8.44
N GLY A 29 -1.46 -5.17 7.23
CA GLY A 29 -0.53 -5.29 6.11
C GLY A 29 -0.92 -4.34 4.99
N ILE A 30 -0.01 -3.47 4.56
CA ILE A 30 -0.31 -2.40 3.61
C ILE A 30 0.74 -2.41 2.51
N LEU A 31 0.32 -2.62 1.27
CA LEU A 31 1.17 -2.49 0.10
C LEU A 31 0.77 -1.23 -0.67
N THR A 32 1.73 -0.37 -0.98
CA THR A 32 1.49 0.85 -1.77
C THR A 32 2.51 0.95 -2.90
N SER A 33 2.06 1.25 -4.12
CA SER A 33 2.98 1.52 -5.23
C SER A 33 3.82 2.77 -4.96
N CYS A 34 5.14 2.64 -5.13
CA CYS A 34 6.10 3.73 -4.99
C CYS A 34 6.93 4.00 -6.27
N GLY A 35 6.53 3.43 -7.40
CA GLY A 35 7.10 3.62 -8.73
C GLY A 35 6.50 2.61 -9.69
N ASP A 36 7.07 2.47 -10.89
CA ASP A 36 6.61 1.52 -11.91
C ASP A 36 6.87 0.07 -11.47
N ASP A 37 8.07 -0.19 -10.92
CA ASP A 37 8.52 -1.53 -10.51
C ASP A 37 8.79 -1.66 -9.00
N ALA A 38 8.28 -0.72 -8.19
CA ALA A 38 8.57 -0.66 -6.76
C ALA A 38 7.30 -0.60 -5.90
N VAL A 39 7.33 -1.33 -4.77
CA VAL A 39 6.24 -1.39 -3.80
C VAL A 39 6.78 -1.20 -2.38
N LEU A 40 6.10 -0.37 -1.59
CA LEU A 40 6.31 -0.24 -0.16
C LEU A 40 5.38 -1.21 0.59
N LEU A 41 5.94 -2.14 1.35
CA LEU A 41 5.20 -2.99 2.31
C LEU A 41 5.35 -2.42 3.71
N VAL A 42 4.22 -2.19 4.39
CA VAL A 42 4.17 -1.80 5.79
C VAL A 42 3.41 -2.85 6.58
N LEU A 43 4.02 -3.31 7.66
CA LEU A 43 3.40 -4.17 8.67
C LEU A 43 3.26 -3.36 9.96
N ALA A 44 2.06 -3.33 10.53
CA ALA A 44 1.79 -2.61 11.76
C ALA A 44 0.94 -3.48 12.69
N ASP A 45 1.15 -3.34 14.00
CA ASP A 45 0.32 -4.04 14.98
C ASP A 45 -1.08 -3.42 15.09
N GLN A 46 -2.03 -4.14 15.69
CA GLN A 46 -3.41 -3.71 15.87
C GLN A 46 -3.60 -2.43 16.71
N LYS A 47 -2.59 -2.03 17.51
CA LYS A 47 -2.63 -0.81 18.34
C LYS A 47 -2.15 0.41 17.54
N ALA A 48 -1.64 0.22 16.33
CA ALA A 48 -1.24 1.30 15.46
C ALA A 48 -2.43 2.23 15.18
N LYS A 49 -2.23 3.53 15.36
CA LYS A 49 -3.23 4.53 15.03
C LYS A 49 -3.34 4.61 13.51
N GLN A 50 -4.33 3.94 12.93
CA GLN A 50 -4.51 3.79 11.48
C GLN A 50 -4.43 5.14 10.72
N GLY A 51 -5.07 6.19 11.25
CA GLY A 51 -5.01 7.52 10.64
C GLY A 51 -3.59 8.09 10.54
N ILE A 52 -2.77 7.92 11.58
CA ILE A 52 -1.37 8.37 11.58
C ILE A 52 -0.54 7.49 10.65
N LEU A 53 -0.76 6.17 10.68
CA LEU A 53 -0.08 5.22 9.81
C LEU A 53 -0.27 5.57 8.32
N MET A 54 -1.51 5.87 7.91
CA MET A 54 -1.80 6.28 6.53
C MET A 54 -1.14 7.61 6.16
N LEU A 55 -1.05 8.53 7.11
CA LEU A 55 -0.40 9.83 6.93
C LEU A 55 1.10 9.67 6.65
N GLU A 56 1.77 8.82 7.43
CA GLU A 56 3.20 8.53 7.26
C GLU A 56 3.48 7.73 5.99
N ILE A 57 2.65 6.74 5.66
CA ILE A 57 2.78 6.00 4.39
C ILE A 57 2.73 6.96 3.20
N LYS A 58 1.80 7.92 3.20
CA LYS A 58 1.70 8.90 2.12
C LYS A 58 2.96 9.77 1.99
N ARG A 59 3.55 10.18 3.11
CA ARG A 59 4.80 10.96 3.14
C ARG A 59 5.96 10.15 2.57
N ILE A 60 6.19 8.96 3.12
CA ILE A 60 7.29 8.05 2.72
C ILE A 60 7.17 7.68 1.24
N VAL A 61 5.97 7.35 0.74
CA VAL A 61 5.78 7.03 -0.68
C VAL A 61 6.13 8.20 -1.58
N SER A 62 5.81 9.44 -1.18
CA SER A 62 6.17 10.62 -1.95
C SER A 62 7.70 10.82 -2.00
N GLU A 63 8.39 10.57 -0.89
CA GLU A 63 9.85 10.65 -0.81
C GLU A 63 10.52 9.55 -1.66
N ILE A 64 10.05 8.30 -1.55
CA ILE A 64 10.55 7.19 -2.36
C ILE A 64 10.35 7.47 -3.85
N LYS A 65 9.19 7.97 -4.25
CA LYS A 65 8.90 8.32 -5.66
C LYS A 65 9.84 9.41 -6.20
N GLN A 66 10.40 10.27 -5.35
CA GLN A 66 11.39 11.27 -5.76
C GLN A 66 12.78 10.66 -5.95
N ILE A 67 13.11 9.60 -5.21
CA ILE A 67 14.40 8.90 -5.28
C ILE A 67 14.45 7.92 -6.45
N LEU A 68 13.34 7.24 -6.74
CA LEU A 68 13.23 6.26 -7.83
C LEU A 68 12.99 6.90 -9.21
N LYS A 69 13.02 8.23 -9.29
CA LYS A 69 12.87 8.99 -10.54
C LYS A 69 14.15 9.01 -11.37
#